data_AF-A0AAD1VWF4-F1
#
_entry.id   AF-A0AAD1VWF4-F1
#
_cell.length_a   1.000
_cell.length_b   1.000
_cell.length_c   1.000
_cell.angle_alpha   90.00
_cell.angle_beta   90.00
_cell.angle_gamma   90.00
#
_symmetry.space_group_name_H-M   'P 1'
#
loop_
_entity.id
_entity.type
_entity.pdbx_description
1 polymer ?
#
loop_
_entity_poly.entity_id
_entity_poly.type
_entity_poly.pdbx_seq_one_letter_code
_entity_poly.pdbx_strand_id
1 'polypeptide(L)'
;MEAQWNSQQASYYRMLPNLISDQVTQSEIELFKKAGWTVVTPPTPLIPDDHPLWMSSKWLSMNVLMLDEKRVMVDANETSIQKMFENLGISTIKVSIRHANSLGGGFHCWTCDIRRRGTLQSYFN
;
A
#
# COMPACT_ATOMS: atom_id res chain seq x y z
N MET A 1 6.53 15.15 24.87
CA MET A 1 5.30 15.22 24.04
C MET A 1 5.74 15.57 22.64
N GLU A 2 6.11 14.56 21.84
CA GLU A 2 6.33 14.74 20.41
C GLU A 2 4.98 14.54 19.72
N ALA A 3 4.55 15.57 19.01
CA ALA A 3 3.35 15.52 18.19
C ALA A 3 3.55 14.43 17.11
N GLN A 4 2.73 13.39 17.18
CA GLN A 4 2.60 12.37 16.14
C GLN A 4 2.05 13.02 14.87
N TRP A 5 2.92 13.60 14.06
CA TRP A 5 2.62 13.92 12.66
C TRP A 5 2.57 12.62 11.87
N ASN A 6 1.49 11.86 12.01
CA ASN A 6 1.16 10.78 11.09
C ASN A 6 0.74 11.42 9.76
N SER A 7 1.66 11.48 8.80
CA SER A 7 1.33 11.86 7.43
C SER A 7 0.22 10.94 6.92
N GLN A 8 -1.00 11.45 6.82
CA GLN A 8 -2.25 10.73 6.54
C GLN A 8 -2.35 10.07 5.16
N GLN A 9 -1.27 9.98 4.37
CA GLN A 9 -1.37 9.52 2.98
C GLN A 9 -1.29 8.00 2.79
N ALA A 10 -1.05 7.23 3.86
CA ALA A 10 -0.97 5.77 3.77
C ALA A 10 -1.68 5.05 4.93
N SER A 11 -2.72 5.65 5.51
CA SER A 11 -3.48 5.02 6.60
C SER A 11 -4.35 3.86 6.10
N TYR A 12 -4.93 3.95 4.91
CA TYR A 12 -5.78 2.89 4.35
C TYR A 12 -5.41 2.59 2.90
N TYR A 13 -4.90 1.39 2.64
CA TYR A 13 -4.67 0.91 1.27
C TYR A 13 -5.30 -0.48 1.07
N ARG A 14 -6.36 -0.52 0.25
CA ARG A 14 -7.01 -1.77 -0.17
C ARG A 14 -6.22 -2.39 -1.32
N MET A 15 -5.49 -3.46 -1.02
CA MET A 15 -4.65 -4.18 -2.00
C MET A 15 -5.45 -5.19 -2.82
N LEU A 16 -6.39 -5.88 -2.21
CA LEU A 16 -7.29 -6.80 -2.91
C LEU A 16 -8.71 -6.62 -2.37
N PRO A 17 -9.72 -7.22 -3.02
CA PRO A 17 -11.08 -7.07 -2.56
C PRO A 17 -11.28 -7.41 -1.08
N ASN A 18 -10.53 -8.37 -0.53
CA ASN A 18 -10.56 -8.78 0.87
C ASN A 18 -9.19 -8.69 1.56
N LEU A 19 -8.30 -7.77 1.14
CA LEU A 19 -6.96 -7.61 1.71
C LEU A 19 -6.65 -6.14 1.99
N ILE A 20 -6.35 -5.82 3.25
CA ILE A 20 -5.99 -4.47 3.71
C ILE A 20 -4.73 -4.48 4.57
N SER A 21 -4.05 -3.34 4.65
CA SER A 21 -3.01 -3.10 5.64
C SER A 21 -3.61 -2.84 7.03
N ASP A 22 -2.85 -3.12 8.09
CA ASP A 22 -3.20 -2.85 9.48
C ASP A 22 -2.93 -1.41 9.95
N GLN A 23 -2.60 -0.50 9.02
CA GLN A 23 -2.26 0.90 9.32
C GLN A 23 -3.50 1.81 9.53
N VAL A 24 -4.65 1.20 9.83
CA VAL A 24 -5.94 1.83 10.13
C VAL A 24 -6.26 1.75 11.63
N THR A 25 -7.36 2.37 12.07
CA THR A 25 -7.78 2.31 13.47
C THR A 25 -8.18 0.90 13.91
N GLN A 26 -8.07 0.60 15.20
CA GLN A 26 -8.47 -0.69 15.76
C GLN A 26 -9.94 -1.03 15.48
N SER A 27 -10.84 -0.04 15.54
CA SER A 27 -12.25 -0.20 15.19
C SER A 27 -12.47 -0.57 13.72
N GLU A 28 -11.66 -0.03 12.81
CA GLU A 28 -11.71 -0.39 11.39
C GLU A 28 -11.19 -1.81 11.18
N ILE A 29 -10.07 -2.18 11.81
CA ILE A 29 -9.54 -3.56 11.78
C ILE A 29 -10.63 -4.56 12.21
N GLU A 30 -11.36 -4.28 13.28
CA GLU A 30 -12.44 -5.14 13.76
C GLU A 30 -13.59 -5.27 12.75
N LEU A 31 -13.96 -4.17 12.08
CA LEU A 31 -14.96 -4.17 11.02
C LEU A 31 -14.54 -5.08 9.86
N PHE A 32 -13.31 -4.96 9.37
CA PHE A 32 -12.79 -5.78 8.28
C PHE A 32 -12.65 -7.26 8.67
N LYS A 33 -12.20 -7.54 9.89
CA LYS A 33 -12.15 -8.92 10.42
C LYS A 33 -13.54 -9.54 10.52
N LYS A 34 -14.56 -8.79 10.98
CA LYS A 34 -15.95 -9.25 11.02
C LYS A 34 -16.49 -9.58 9.62
N ALA A 35 -16.09 -8.82 8.61
CA ALA A 35 -16.42 -9.07 7.21
C ALA A 35 -15.62 -10.22 6.57
N GLY A 36 -14.74 -10.90 7.32
CA GLY A 36 -13.91 -12.00 6.82
C GLY A 36 -12.71 -11.56 5.96
N TRP A 37 -12.30 -10.30 6.04
CA TRP A 37 -11.16 -9.81 5.28
C TRP A 37 -9.84 -10.20 5.93
N THR A 38 -8.83 -10.40 5.09
CA THR A 38 -7.45 -10.61 5.54
C THR A 38 -6.81 -9.26 5.83
N VAL A 39 -6.29 -9.11 7.05
CA VAL A 39 -5.52 -7.94 7.46
C VAL A 39 -4.05 -8.33 7.49
N VAL A 40 -3.20 -7.59 6.78
CA VAL A 40 -1.76 -7.83 6.74
C VAL A 40 -0.99 -6.67 7.34
N THR A 41 0.07 -7.00 8.07
CA THR A 41 1.03 -6.02 8.57
C THR A 41 2.13 -5.82 7.53
N PRO A 42 2.23 -4.66 6.89
CA PRO A 42 3.29 -4.38 5.95
C PRO A 42 4.62 -4.22 6.70
N PRO A 43 5.74 -4.66 6.11
CA PRO A 43 7.05 -4.48 6.71
C PRO A 43 7.46 -3.00 6.69
N THR A 44 8.38 -2.65 7.60
CA THR A 44 8.97 -1.32 7.66
C THR A 44 9.63 -0.95 6.31
N PRO A 45 9.42 0.29 5.82
CA PRO A 45 10.08 0.79 4.62
C PRO A 45 11.61 0.77 4.72
N LEU A 46 12.27 0.54 3.59
CA LEU A 46 13.73 0.48 3.45
C LEU A 46 14.33 1.78 2.90
N ILE A 47 13.50 2.79 2.60
CA ILE A 47 13.99 4.09 2.16
C ILE A 47 14.88 4.73 3.24
N PRO A 48 16.10 5.19 2.89
CA PRO A 48 16.98 5.87 3.83
C PRO A 48 16.38 7.13 4.45
N ASP A 49 16.77 7.41 5.68
CA ASP A 49 16.34 8.58 6.47
C ASP A 49 16.82 9.91 5.88
N ASP A 50 17.93 9.89 5.15
CA ASP A 50 18.53 11.04 4.48
C ASP A 50 17.93 11.30 3.09
N HIS A 51 17.03 10.42 2.60
CA HIS A 51 16.35 10.64 1.34
C HIS A 51 15.26 11.72 1.48
N PRO A 52 15.26 12.77 0.64
CA PRO A 52 14.29 13.84 0.75
C PRO A 52 12.88 13.35 0.38
N LEU A 53 11.93 13.54 1.30
CA LEU A 53 10.50 13.35 1.11
C LEU A 53 9.78 14.63 1.55
N TRP A 54 9.36 15.46 0.60
CA TRP A 54 8.84 16.79 0.93
C TRP A 54 7.39 16.81 1.40
N MET A 55 6.58 15.87 0.90
CA MET A 55 5.13 15.91 1.07
C MET A 55 4.53 14.61 1.64
N SER A 56 5.35 13.59 1.88
CA SER A 56 4.89 12.28 2.35
C SER A 56 5.88 11.64 3.32
N SER A 57 5.59 10.42 3.77
CA SER A 57 6.47 9.64 4.64
C SER A 57 7.07 8.43 3.93
N LYS A 58 7.96 7.73 4.64
CA LYS A 58 8.58 6.49 4.16
C LYS A 58 7.57 5.40 3.79
N TRP A 59 6.35 5.48 4.32
CA TRP A 59 5.26 4.53 4.05
C TRP A 59 4.72 4.56 2.61
N LEU A 60 5.31 5.38 1.74
CA LEU A 60 5.15 5.26 0.29
C LEU A 60 5.49 3.86 -0.25
N SER A 61 6.23 3.02 0.50
CA SER A 61 6.43 1.60 0.18
C SER A 61 5.11 0.84 -0.02
N MET A 62 4.04 1.20 0.71
CA MET A 62 2.71 0.59 0.60
C MET A 62 1.84 1.24 -0.49
N ASN A 63 2.26 2.38 -1.04
CA ASN A 63 1.52 3.10 -2.07
C ASN A 63 1.77 2.43 -3.44
N VAL A 64 1.33 1.18 -3.53
CA VAL A 64 1.53 0.29 -4.68
C VAL A 64 0.46 0.54 -5.74
N LEU A 65 0.53 -0.14 -6.88
CA LEU A 65 -0.57 -0.17 -7.85
C LEU A 65 -0.89 -1.61 -8.22
N MET A 66 -2.11 -2.05 -7.92
CA MET A 66 -2.60 -3.36 -8.34
C MET A 66 -3.01 -3.31 -9.80
N LEU A 67 -2.40 -4.15 -10.64
CA LEU A 67 -2.79 -4.30 -12.04
C LEU A 67 -3.98 -5.27 -12.16
N ASP A 68 -3.98 -6.30 -11.33
CA ASP A 68 -5.08 -7.24 -11.09
C ASP A 68 -4.85 -7.92 -9.73
N GLU A 69 -5.66 -8.94 -9.42
CA GLU A 69 -5.59 -9.63 -8.13
C GLU A 69 -4.30 -10.43 -7.87
N LYS A 70 -3.47 -10.62 -8.91
CA LYS A 70 -2.25 -11.44 -8.86
C LYS A 70 -0.99 -10.67 -9.26
N ARG A 71 -1.11 -9.39 -9.63
CA ARG A 71 0.03 -8.57 -10.08
C ARG A 71 -0.01 -7.19 -9.44
N VAL A 72 1.09 -6.84 -8.77
CA VAL A 72 1.27 -5.56 -8.09
C VAL A 72 2.53 -4.85 -8.59
N MET A 73 2.42 -3.56 -8.88
CA MET A 73 3.56 -2.68 -9.13
C MET A 73 4.08 -2.12 -7.82
N VAL A 74 5.35 -2.35 -7.55
CA VAL A 74 6.01 -2.05 -6.27
C VAL A 74 7.38 -1.42 -6.50
N ASP A 75 7.86 -0.67 -5.51
CA ASP A 75 9.15 0.01 -5.63
C ASP A 75 10.27 -1.04 -5.63
N ALA A 76 11.16 -0.96 -6.62
CA ALA A 76 12.24 -1.93 -6.81
C ALA A 76 13.19 -2.00 -5.61
N ASN A 77 13.30 -0.94 -4.83
CA ASN A 77 14.19 -0.84 -3.67
C ASN A 77 13.52 -1.37 -2.38
N GLU A 78 12.20 -1.52 -2.33
CA GLU A 78 11.45 -1.99 -1.17
C GLU A 78 11.35 -3.53 -1.12
N THR A 79 12.49 -4.20 -0.94
CA THR A 79 12.56 -5.68 -1.02
C THR A 79 11.76 -6.41 0.07
N SER A 80 11.53 -5.79 1.22
CA SER A 80 10.75 -6.39 2.32
C SER A 80 9.28 -6.54 1.93
N ILE A 81 8.66 -5.48 1.38
CA ILE A 81 7.26 -5.53 0.95
C ILE A 81 7.08 -6.39 -0.30
N GLN A 82 8.08 -6.45 -1.18
CA GLN A 82 8.09 -7.39 -2.30
C GLN A 82 7.93 -8.84 -1.82
N LYS A 83 8.73 -9.27 -0.82
CA LYS A 83 8.62 -10.62 -0.24
C LYS A 83 7.26 -10.89 0.39
N MET A 84 6.67 -9.89 1.04
CA MET A 84 5.31 -10.01 1.58
C MET A 84 4.30 -10.33 0.47
N PHE A 85 4.32 -9.59 -0.64
CA PHE A 85 3.45 -9.87 -1.79
C PHE A 85 3.71 -11.23 -2.42
N GLU A 86 4.99 -11.60 -2.60
CA GLU A 86 5.39 -12.91 -3.14
C GLU A 86 4.87 -14.06 -2.27
N ASN A 87 4.94 -13.94 -0.94
CA ASN A 87 4.39 -14.92 0.01
C ASN A 87 2.85 -15.00 -0.02
N LEU A 88 2.17 -13.92 -0.40
CA LEU A 88 0.73 -13.90 -0.63
C LEU A 88 0.34 -14.47 -2.02
N GLY A 89 1.32 -14.91 -2.81
CA GLY A 89 1.09 -15.42 -4.17
C GLY A 89 0.78 -14.32 -5.18
N ILE A 90 1.24 -13.09 -4.92
CA ILE A 90 1.06 -11.93 -5.80
C ILE A 90 2.42 -11.64 -6.48
N SER A 91 2.42 -11.62 -7.81
CA SER A 91 3.59 -11.33 -8.62
C SER A 91 3.98 -9.85 -8.54
N THR A 92 5.26 -9.58 -8.26
CA THR A 92 5.78 -8.22 -8.10
C THR A 92 6.39 -7.69 -9.40
N ILE A 93 5.85 -6.57 -9.90
CA ILE A 93 6.41 -5.81 -11.02
C ILE A 93 7.21 -4.65 -10.41
N LYS A 94 8.53 -4.80 -10.46
CA LYS A 94 9.47 -3.95 -9.73
C LYS A 94 9.86 -2.77 -10.60
N VAL A 95 9.57 -1.56 -10.14
CA VAL A 95 9.92 -0.30 -10.83
C VAL A 95 10.54 0.64 -9.81
N SER A 96 11.64 1.32 -10.14
CA SER A 96 12.21 2.32 -9.24
C SER A 96 11.59 3.68 -9.54
N ILE A 97 10.97 4.30 -8.54
CA ILE A 97 10.44 5.67 -8.60
C ILE A 97 11.02 6.53 -7.46
N ARG A 98 12.20 6.17 -6.96
CA ARG A 98 12.81 6.76 -5.76
C ARG A 98 12.82 8.29 -5.78
N HIS A 99 13.18 8.92 -6.90
CA HIS A 99 13.18 10.39 -7.00
C HIS A 99 11.77 10.99 -7.12
N ALA A 100 10.82 10.27 -7.73
CA ALA A 100 9.44 10.71 -7.79
C ALA A 100 8.76 10.65 -6.41
N ASN A 101 9.17 9.69 -5.56
CA ASN A 101 8.71 9.61 -4.16
C ASN A 101 9.02 10.89 -3.38
N SER A 102 10.09 11.62 -3.70
CA SER A 102 10.42 12.91 -3.07
C SER A 102 9.31 13.96 -3.22
N LEU A 103 8.54 13.90 -4.32
CA LEU A 103 7.38 14.76 -4.56
C LEU A 103 6.13 14.33 -3.75
N GLY A 104 6.20 13.21 -3.04
CA GLY A 104 5.19 12.77 -2.08
C GLY A 104 4.18 11.75 -2.59
N GLY A 105 4.50 10.99 -3.64
CA GLY A 105 3.59 9.97 -4.17
C GLY A 105 4.29 8.67 -4.55
N GLY A 106 3.61 7.55 -4.32
CA GLY A 106 3.96 6.24 -4.88
C GLY A 106 3.08 5.92 -6.10
N PHE A 107 3.07 4.67 -6.56
CA PHE A 107 2.39 4.27 -7.79
C PHE A 107 0.90 4.61 -7.83
N HIS A 108 0.18 4.47 -6.71
CA HIS A 108 -1.23 4.85 -6.64
C HIS A 108 -1.41 6.36 -6.76
N CYS A 109 -0.55 7.17 -6.13
CA CYS A 109 -0.62 8.62 -6.26
C CYS A 109 -0.30 9.10 -7.70
N TRP A 110 0.61 8.40 -8.39
CA TRP A 110 1.03 8.74 -9.75
C TRP A 110 0.08 8.27 -10.84
N THR A 111 -0.97 7.53 -10.50
CA THR A 111 -1.88 6.93 -11.48
C THR A 111 -3.35 7.18 -11.13
N CYS A 112 -4.20 7.09 -12.15
CA CYS A 112 -5.65 7.10 -12.01
C CYS A 112 -6.22 6.01 -12.93
N ASP A 113 -6.83 4.99 -12.35
CA ASP A 113 -7.35 3.83 -13.05
C ASP A 113 -8.70 4.14 -13.73
N ILE A 114 -8.65 4.55 -14.99
CA ILE A 114 -9.85 4.93 -15.77
C ILE A 114 -10.77 3.73 -16.07
N ARG A 115 -10.22 2.52 -16.18
CA ARG A 115 -11.01 1.32 -16.49
C ARG A 115 -10.37 0.06 -15.91
N ARG A 116 -11.16 -0.70 -15.14
CA ARG A 116 -10.88 -2.08 -14.73
C ARG A 116 -11.97 -3.00 -15.25
N ARG A 117 -11.63 -4.25 -15.59
CA ARG A 117 -12.60 -5.25 -16.03
C ARG A 117 -13.23 -5.93 -14.81
N GLY A 118 -14.54 -5.83 -14.68
CA GLY A 118 -15.32 -6.42 -13.59
C GLY A 118 -16.76 -5.92 -13.60
N THR A 119 -17.54 -6.33 -12.61
CA THR A 119 -18.90 -5.84 -12.35
C THR A 119 -18.98 -5.21 -10.97
N LEU A 120 -20.07 -4.49 -10.67
CA LEU A 120 -20.33 -3.99 -9.33
C LEU A 120 -20.63 -5.16 -8.37
N GLN A 121 -19.89 -5.25 -7.27
CA GLN A 121 -20.03 -6.32 -6.27
C GLN A 121 -19.90 -5.74 -4.85
N SER A 122 -20.57 -6.37 -3.88
CA SER A 122 -20.30 -6.16 -2.45
C SER A 122 -19.21 -7.12 -1.98
N TYR A 123 -18.32 -6.62 -1.14
CA TYR A 123 -17.29 -7.42 -0.47
C TYR A 123 -17.43 -7.41 1.05
N PHE A 124 -18.48 -6.75 1.57
CA PHE A 124 -18.88 -6.83 2.97
C PHE A 124 -20.12 -7.72 3.04
N ASN A 125 -20.02 -8.82 3.79
CA ASN A 125 -21.09 -9.75 4.08
C ASN A 125 -21.21 -9.96 5.59
#